data_AF-A0A840GEA1-F1
#
_entry.id   AF-A0A840GEA1-F1
#
_cell.length_a   1.000
_cell.length_b   1.000
_cell.length_c   1.000
_cell.angle_alpha   90.00
_cell.angle_beta   90.00
_cell.angle_gamma   90.00
#
_symmetry.space_group_name_H-M   'P 1'
#
loop_
_entity.id
_entity.type
_entity.pdbx_description
1 polymer ?
#
loop_
_entity_poly.entity_id
_entity_poly.type
_entity_poly.pdbx_seq_one_letter_code
_entity_poly.pdbx_strand_id
1 'polypeptide(L)'
;MSDYVYPTVEAFPDDDRTWRLDWLGDVAFQRYRRFETPFICLALSPYREGAFPYPADEQRHVHVPVGTLPILGVGSLWVKGRQVGFQSSVEEIFTVEANSERTRLAKAGIPDGEEGYLVPFEHHPFHHRHTRSWCLVAQSDEGATVVIPTMEVIRFYFGSSSGLATRLLKPPFDEDKLWVKAERDVVTKEARIDLAKGISGASRRPPVFSSSEL
;
A
#
# COMPACT_ATOMS: atom_id res chain seq x y z
N MET A 1 1.96 29.32 1.77
CA MET A 1 1.38 28.24 2.61
C MET A 1 0.10 27.81 1.95
N SER A 2 0.07 26.61 1.37
CA SER A 2 -1.16 26.01 0.84
C SER A 2 -1.74 25.20 1.97
N ASP A 3 -2.89 25.61 2.50
CA ASP A 3 -3.67 24.83 3.46
C ASP A 3 -4.22 23.58 2.74
N TYR A 4 -3.35 22.59 2.53
CA TYR A 4 -3.79 21.26 2.13
C TYR A 4 -4.52 20.66 3.32
N VAL A 5 -5.85 20.75 3.29
CA VAL A 5 -6.70 19.96 4.18
C VAL A 5 -6.51 18.51 3.79
N TYR A 6 -5.63 17.81 4.50
CA TYR A 6 -5.51 16.37 4.35
C TYR A 6 -6.85 15.72 4.72
N PRO A 7 -7.40 14.86 3.85
CA PRO A 7 -8.65 14.18 4.14
C PRO A 7 -8.53 13.35 5.42
N THR A 8 -9.58 13.37 6.22
CA THR A 8 -9.66 12.57 7.45
C THR A 8 -10.20 11.18 7.13
N VAL A 9 -9.62 10.16 7.74
CA VAL A 9 -10.09 8.78 7.64
C VAL A 9 -10.82 8.40 8.93
N GLU A 10 -12.15 8.49 8.90
CA GLU A 10 -13.02 8.29 10.07
C GLU A 10 -12.89 6.89 10.71
N ALA A 11 -12.47 5.89 9.94
CA ALA A 11 -12.29 4.52 10.46
C ALA A 11 -11.08 4.38 11.40
N PHE A 12 -10.17 5.37 11.43
CA PHE A 12 -8.99 5.34 12.29
C PHE A 12 -9.38 5.63 13.74
N PRO A 13 -8.56 5.19 14.71
CA PRO A 13 -8.75 5.54 16.11
C PRO A 13 -8.95 7.05 16.33
N ASP A 14 -10.04 7.39 17.01
CA ASP A 14 -10.36 8.75 17.45
C ASP A 14 -9.88 8.99 18.90
N ASP A 15 -8.59 8.74 19.12
CA ASP A 15 -7.91 9.07 20.38
C ASP A 15 -6.72 10.00 20.12
N ASP A 16 -6.15 10.58 21.18
CA ASP A 16 -5.01 11.51 21.07
C ASP A 16 -3.66 10.79 20.84
N ARG A 17 -3.67 9.47 20.60
CA ARG A 17 -2.44 8.73 20.31
C ARG A 17 -2.06 8.87 18.85
N THR A 18 -0.76 8.86 18.59
CA THR A 18 -0.23 8.68 17.23
C THR A 18 -0.27 7.22 16.86
N TRP A 19 -0.87 6.92 15.72
CA TRP A 19 -0.96 5.58 15.14
C TRP A 19 -0.10 5.49 13.89
N ARG A 20 0.72 4.46 13.83
CA ARG A 20 1.48 4.10 12.64
C ARG A 20 0.66 3.15 11.80
N LEU A 21 0.57 3.41 10.49
CA LEU A 21 0.03 2.43 9.55
C LEU A 21 1.09 1.36 9.28
N ASP A 22 0.86 0.13 9.72
CA ASP A 22 1.85 -0.92 9.63
C ASP A 22 1.74 -1.75 8.35
N TRP A 23 0.52 -1.98 7.85
CA TRP A 23 0.28 -2.89 6.73
C TRP A 23 -0.98 -2.53 5.94
N LEU A 24 -0.91 -2.73 4.61
CA LEU A 24 -2.07 -2.71 3.70
C LEU A 24 -2.46 -4.15 3.36
N GLY A 25 -3.56 -4.63 3.95
CA GLY A 25 -4.02 -6.00 3.80
C GLY A 25 -4.85 -6.30 2.55
N ASP A 26 -5.62 -7.38 2.62
CA ASP A 26 -6.46 -7.87 1.53
C ASP A 26 -7.62 -6.94 1.20
N VAL A 27 -8.03 -6.97 -0.08
CA VAL A 27 -9.29 -6.39 -0.54
C VAL A 27 -10.44 -7.28 -0.08
N ALA A 28 -11.37 -6.72 0.67
CA ALA A 28 -12.55 -7.37 1.19
C ALA A 28 -13.83 -6.82 0.54
N PHE A 29 -14.80 -7.71 0.35
CA PHE A 29 -16.12 -7.37 -0.18
C PHE A 29 -17.19 -7.68 0.85
N GLN A 30 -18.21 -6.81 0.95
CA GLN A 30 -19.40 -7.14 1.72
C GLN A 30 -20.11 -8.33 1.06
N ARG A 31 -20.37 -9.40 1.84
CA ARG A 31 -20.86 -10.69 1.31
C ARG A 31 -22.12 -10.56 0.44
N TYR A 32 -23.02 -9.66 0.81
CA TYR A 32 -24.31 -9.42 0.15
C TYR A 32 -24.32 -8.22 -0.81
N ARG A 33 -23.23 -7.47 -0.86
CA ARG A 33 -23.07 -6.20 -1.60
C ARG A 33 -21.74 -6.18 -2.35
N ARG A 34 -21.46 -7.28 -3.07
CA ARG A 34 -20.17 -7.47 -3.76
C ARG A 34 -19.90 -6.44 -4.85
N PHE A 35 -20.95 -5.80 -5.36
CA PHE A 35 -20.88 -4.72 -6.35
C PHE A 35 -20.79 -3.31 -5.73
N GLU A 36 -20.74 -3.19 -4.40
CA GLU A 36 -20.45 -1.93 -3.73
C GLU A 36 -18.95 -1.66 -3.65
N THR A 37 -18.57 -0.52 -3.09
CA THR A 37 -17.16 -0.14 -2.94
C THR A 37 -16.43 -1.18 -2.08
N PRO A 38 -15.35 -1.79 -2.58
CA PRO A 38 -14.56 -2.72 -1.79
C PRO A 38 -13.85 -2.01 -0.64
N PHE A 39 -13.42 -2.80 0.34
CA PHE A 39 -12.68 -2.32 1.49
C PHE A 39 -11.28 -2.93 1.52
N ILE A 40 -10.37 -2.29 2.24
CA ILE A 40 -9.05 -2.83 2.55
C ILE A 40 -8.93 -2.87 4.06
N CYS A 41 -8.45 -3.99 4.59
CA CYS A 41 -8.13 -4.12 6.00
C CYS A 41 -6.73 -3.57 6.26
N LEU A 42 -6.63 -2.55 7.11
CA LEU A 42 -5.38 -1.90 7.51
C LEU A 42 -4.99 -2.37 8.90
N ALA A 43 -3.69 -2.48 9.15
CA ALA A 43 -3.14 -2.74 10.47
C ALA A 43 -2.47 -1.48 11.02
N LEU A 44 -2.78 -1.09 12.25
CA LEU A 44 -2.27 0.11 12.90
C LEU A 44 -1.75 -0.19 14.30
N SER A 45 -0.53 0.22 14.62
CA SER A 45 0.02 0.12 15.98
C SER A 45 0.25 1.51 16.58
N PRO A 46 0.18 1.67 17.91
CA PRO A 46 0.61 2.90 18.56
C PRO A 46 2.07 3.23 18.20
N TYR A 47 2.32 4.45 17.77
CA TYR A 47 3.67 4.94 17.47
C TYR A 47 4.31 5.54 18.72
N ARG A 48 5.55 5.12 18.99
CA ARG A 48 6.44 5.75 19.98
C ARG A 48 7.81 5.87 19.34
N GLU A 49 8.37 7.07 19.34
CA GLU A 49 9.69 7.31 18.74
C GLU A 49 10.76 6.43 19.43
N GLY A 50 11.62 5.81 18.61
CA GLY A 50 12.67 4.90 19.08
C GLY A 50 12.17 3.51 19.54
N ALA A 51 10.86 3.25 19.57
CA ALA A 51 10.32 1.95 19.95
C ALA A 51 10.16 1.04 18.73
N PHE A 52 11.21 0.27 18.39
CA PHE A 52 11.12 -0.79 17.39
C PHE A 52 11.49 -2.15 18.02
N PRO A 53 10.66 -3.20 17.86
CA PRO A 53 9.36 -3.21 17.17
C PRO A 53 8.29 -2.39 17.91
N TYR A 54 7.34 -1.82 17.17
CA TYR A 54 6.19 -1.13 17.75
C TYR A 54 5.24 -2.12 18.46
N PRO A 55 4.37 -1.67 19.39
CA PRO A 55 3.47 -2.52 20.17
C PRO A 55 2.43 -3.26 19.31
N ALA A 56 2.83 -4.40 18.74
CA ALA A 56 2.00 -5.22 17.86
C ALA A 56 0.84 -5.91 18.60
N ASP A 57 0.93 -6.03 19.92
CA ASP A 57 -0.11 -6.49 20.83
C ASP A 57 -1.27 -5.49 20.96
N GLU A 58 -0.98 -4.19 20.80
CA GLU A 58 -1.98 -3.12 20.76
C GLU A 58 -2.51 -2.84 19.33
N GLN A 59 -2.12 -3.65 18.34
CA GLN A 59 -2.45 -3.42 16.93
C GLN A 59 -3.97 -3.46 16.69
N ARG A 60 -4.47 -2.43 16.03
CA ARG A 60 -5.86 -2.30 15.59
C ARG A 60 -6.00 -2.61 14.11
N HIS A 61 -7.13 -3.20 13.76
CA HIS A 61 -7.50 -3.47 12.37
C HIS A 61 -8.71 -2.66 11.99
N VAL A 62 -8.60 -1.87 10.93
CA VAL A 62 -9.68 -1.00 10.45
C VAL A 62 -9.94 -1.26 8.98
N HIS A 63 -11.21 -1.19 8.58
CA HIS A 63 -11.60 -1.35 7.19
C HIS A 63 -11.89 0.01 6.59
N VAL A 64 -11.21 0.34 5.50
CA VAL A 64 -11.42 1.59 4.76
C VAL A 64 -11.83 1.29 3.33
N PRO A 65 -12.65 2.14 2.69
CA PRO A 65 -12.93 2.00 1.26
C PRO A 65 -11.63 2.02 0.44
N VAL A 66 -11.58 1.24 -0.64
CA VAL A 66 -10.41 1.24 -1.57
C VAL A 66 -10.11 2.64 -2.13
N GLY A 67 -11.10 3.52 -2.23
CA GLY A 67 -10.92 4.91 -2.63
C GLY A 67 -10.02 5.73 -1.70
N THR A 68 -9.74 5.24 -0.49
CA THR A 68 -8.83 5.87 0.48
C THR A 68 -7.36 5.53 0.19
N LEU A 69 -7.06 4.54 -0.65
CA LEU A 69 -5.69 4.17 -1.03
C LEU A 69 -4.75 5.35 -1.35
N PRO A 70 -5.17 6.37 -2.12
CA PRO A 70 -4.32 7.49 -2.50
C PRO A 70 -3.73 8.30 -1.36
N ILE A 71 -4.19 8.14 -0.12
CA ILE A 71 -3.64 8.88 1.03
C ILE A 71 -2.95 7.97 2.04
N LEU A 72 -3.10 6.65 1.90
CA LEU A 72 -2.48 5.69 2.79
C LEU A 72 -1.01 5.48 2.40
N GLY A 73 -0.22 4.93 3.31
CA GLY A 73 1.15 4.49 3.05
C GLY A 73 1.75 3.84 4.28
N VAL A 74 2.32 2.65 4.16
CA VAL A 74 2.98 1.96 5.27
C VAL A 74 4.06 2.88 5.86
N GLY A 75 4.10 2.97 7.19
CA GLY A 75 4.95 3.88 7.94
C GLY A 75 4.41 5.31 8.11
N SER A 76 3.25 5.65 7.52
CA SER A 76 2.58 6.93 7.79
C SER A 76 2.05 7.00 9.21
N LEU A 77 2.10 8.20 9.78
CA LEU A 77 1.66 8.52 11.14
C LEU A 77 0.33 9.28 11.11
N TRP A 78 -0.58 8.92 12.00
CA TRP A 78 -1.95 9.42 12.02
C TRP A 78 -2.42 9.76 13.44
N VAL A 79 -3.16 10.85 13.57
CA VAL A 79 -3.85 11.24 14.81
C VAL A 79 -5.29 11.60 14.44
N LYS A 80 -6.28 10.98 15.10
CA LYS A 80 -7.71 11.19 14.81
C LYS A 80 -8.05 11.14 13.32
N GLY A 81 -7.51 10.14 12.62
CA GLY A 81 -7.71 9.94 11.19
C GLY A 81 -7.05 10.97 10.27
N ARG A 82 -6.26 11.91 10.78
CA ARG A 82 -5.47 12.86 9.97
C ARG A 82 -4.01 12.42 9.91
N GLN A 83 -3.44 12.42 8.71
CA GLN A 83 -2.03 12.12 8.54
C GLN A 83 -1.19 13.28 9.11
N VAL A 84 -0.27 12.96 10.01
CA VAL A 84 0.62 13.94 10.67
C VAL A 84 2.08 13.81 10.21
N GLY A 85 2.43 12.75 9.48
CA GLY A 85 3.77 12.58 8.92
C GLY A 85 4.06 11.13 8.51
N PHE A 86 5.34 10.80 8.50
CA PHE A 86 5.88 9.45 8.37
C PHE A 86 6.89 9.21 9.48
N GLN A 87 7.06 7.95 9.87
CA GLN A 87 8.13 7.56 10.77
C GLN A 87 9.50 7.95 10.20
N SER A 88 10.45 8.27 11.08
CA SER A 88 11.85 8.33 10.70
C SER A 88 12.38 6.90 10.53
N SER A 89 12.95 6.58 9.36
CA SER A 89 13.62 5.31 9.10
C SER A 89 14.86 5.52 8.24
N VAL A 90 15.78 4.57 8.28
CA VAL A 90 16.88 4.50 7.32
C VAL A 90 16.27 4.29 5.94
N GLU A 91 16.57 5.18 5.01
CA GLU A 91 16.19 5.01 3.61
C GLU A 91 17.29 4.25 2.87
N GLU A 92 16.92 3.19 2.19
CA GLU A 92 17.79 2.43 1.30
C GLU A 92 17.24 2.47 -0.12
N ILE A 93 18.14 2.55 -1.10
CA ILE A 93 17.80 2.60 -2.51
C ILE A 93 18.37 1.35 -3.18
N PHE A 94 17.50 0.61 -3.86
CA PHE A 94 17.85 -0.61 -4.57
C PHE A 94 17.43 -0.51 -6.02
N THR A 95 18.21 -1.13 -6.91
CA THR A 95 17.79 -1.33 -8.30
C THR A 95 17.10 -2.68 -8.40
N VAL A 96 15.85 -2.67 -8.88
CA VAL A 96 15.06 -3.87 -9.11
C VAL A 96 14.64 -3.90 -10.57
N GLU A 97 14.94 -5.00 -11.24
CA GLU A 97 14.45 -5.25 -12.59
C GLU A 97 13.08 -5.95 -12.54
N ALA A 98 12.05 -5.26 -13.05
CA ALA A 98 10.69 -5.78 -13.08
C ALA A 98 10.49 -6.77 -14.24
N ASN A 99 11.00 -8.00 -14.08
CA ASN A 99 10.82 -9.09 -15.04
C ASN A 99 10.39 -10.40 -14.35
N SER A 100 9.99 -11.40 -15.14
CA SER A 100 9.50 -12.68 -14.62
C SER A 100 10.57 -13.56 -13.96
N GLU A 101 11.86 -13.27 -14.17
CA GLU A 101 12.97 -14.02 -13.58
C GLU A 101 13.33 -13.48 -12.19
N ARG A 102 13.15 -12.16 -11.98
CA ARG A 102 13.57 -11.45 -10.77
C ARG A 102 12.42 -11.00 -9.88
N THR A 103 11.19 -11.13 -10.36
CA THR A 103 9.99 -10.80 -9.59
C THR A 103 8.99 -11.94 -9.56
N ARG A 104 8.33 -12.12 -8.41
CA ARG A 104 7.25 -13.08 -8.23
C ARG A 104 6.23 -12.55 -7.24
N LEU A 105 5.03 -13.13 -7.26
CA LEU A 105 4.03 -12.92 -6.23
C LEU A 105 4.10 -14.04 -5.19
N ALA A 106 4.02 -13.66 -3.92
CA ALA A 106 4.01 -14.58 -2.79
C ALA A 106 3.01 -14.07 -1.74
N LYS A 107 2.43 -14.94 -0.91
CA LYS A 107 1.66 -14.48 0.25
C LYS A 107 2.61 -14.17 1.41
N ALA A 108 2.30 -13.15 2.20
CA ALA A 108 3.16 -12.68 3.29
C ALA A 108 3.53 -13.77 4.32
N GLY A 109 2.64 -14.73 4.56
CA GLY A 109 2.86 -15.82 5.50
C GLY A 109 3.31 -17.15 4.89
N ILE A 110 3.83 -17.17 3.66
CA ILE A 110 4.44 -18.40 3.13
C ILE A 110 5.88 -18.55 3.67
N PRO A 111 6.30 -19.78 4.00
CA PRO A 111 7.71 -20.11 4.11
C PRO A 111 8.44 -19.83 2.79
N ASP A 112 9.69 -19.39 2.88
CA ASP A 112 10.57 -19.17 1.74
C ASP A 112 11.82 -20.04 1.88
N GLY A 113 11.74 -21.26 1.37
CA GLY A 113 12.82 -22.25 1.49
C GLY A 113 13.02 -22.76 2.93
N GLU A 114 14.27 -23.12 3.24
CA GLU A 114 14.67 -23.63 4.56
C GLU A 114 14.90 -22.49 5.60
N GLU A 115 14.95 -21.24 5.15
CA GLU A 115 15.35 -20.07 5.94
C GLU A 115 14.19 -19.39 6.72
N GLY A 116 13.00 -20.01 6.73
CA GLY A 116 11.84 -19.54 7.50
C GLY A 116 10.80 -18.82 6.65
N TYR A 117 10.15 -17.79 7.19
CA TYR A 117 9.09 -17.04 6.49
C TYR A 117 9.67 -15.92 5.63
N LEU A 118 9.09 -15.69 4.46
CA LEU A 118 9.46 -14.57 3.56
C LEU A 118 9.51 -13.21 4.27
N VAL A 119 8.56 -12.99 5.19
CA VAL A 119 8.58 -11.84 6.10
C VAL A 119 8.61 -12.38 7.54
N PRO A 120 9.79 -12.47 8.17
CA PRO A 120 9.93 -13.10 9.49
C PRO A 120 9.12 -12.40 10.57
N PHE A 121 8.27 -13.13 11.32
CA PHE A 121 7.43 -12.55 12.37
C PHE A 121 8.24 -11.98 13.55
N GLU A 122 9.43 -12.54 13.81
CA GLU A 122 10.31 -12.08 14.89
C GLU A 122 10.84 -10.66 14.64
N HIS A 123 11.07 -10.31 13.36
CA HIS A 123 11.60 -9.01 12.96
C HIS A 123 10.52 -8.06 12.44
N HIS A 124 9.43 -8.61 11.87
CA HIS A 124 8.33 -7.87 11.26
C HIS A 124 6.97 -8.44 11.71
N PRO A 125 6.59 -8.27 12.98
CA PRO A 125 5.34 -8.83 13.53
C PRO A 125 4.07 -8.17 12.96
N PHE A 126 4.21 -7.07 12.23
CA PHE A 126 3.10 -6.20 11.90
C PHE A 126 2.12 -6.75 10.85
N HIS A 127 2.51 -7.82 10.13
CA HIS A 127 1.66 -8.50 9.15
C HIS A 127 0.98 -9.77 9.71
N HIS A 128 1.10 -10.06 11.01
CA HIS A 128 0.65 -11.34 11.60
C HIS A 128 -0.82 -11.73 11.33
N ARG A 129 -1.72 -10.75 11.10
CA ARG A 129 -3.12 -11.02 10.70
C ARG A 129 -3.39 -10.93 9.20
N HIS A 130 -2.35 -10.66 8.42
CA HIS A 130 -2.36 -10.46 6.98
C HIS A 130 -1.49 -11.49 6.24
N THR A 131 -1.30 -12.68 6.81
CA THR A 131 -0.49 -13.76 6.22
C THR A 131 -0.95 -14.21 4.83
N ARG A 132 -2.19 -13.88 4.45
CA ARG A 132 -2.76 -14.20 3.13
C ARG A 132 -2.63 -13.06 2.11
N SER A 133 -2.20 -11.88 2.54
CA SER A 133 -1.99 -10.76 1.62
C SER A 133 -0.85 -11.04 0.67
N TRP A 134 -1.06 -10.68 -0.59
CA TRP A 134 -0.05 -10.80 -1.62
C TRP A 134 1.04 -9.73 -1.46
N CYS A 135 2.27 -10.15 -1.69
CA CYS A 135 3.45 -9.33 -1.79
C CYS A 135 4.10 -9.55 -3.16
N LEU A 136 4.63 -8.48 -3.71
CA LEU A 136 5.67 -8.53 -4.73
C LEU A 136 6.99 -8.85 -4.04
N VAL A 137 7.63 -9.93 -4.48
CA VAL A 137 9.00 -10.29 -4.08
C VAL A 137 9.89 -9.97 -5.25
N ALA A 138 10.90 -9.16 -5.02
CA ALA A 138 11.84 -8.67 -6.00
C ALA A 138 13.27 -8.95 -5.56
N GLN A 139 14.10 -9.46 -6.46
CA GLN A 139 15.54 -9.58 -6.26
C GLN A 139 16.22 -8.32 -6.76
N SER A 140 17.01 -7.67 -5.91
CA SER A 140 17.82 -6.52 -6.27
C SER A 140 19.13 -6.96 -6.93
N ASP A 141 19.76 -6.06 -7.70
CA ASP A 141 21.07 -6.31 -8.30
C ASP A 141 22.17 -6.55 -7.26
N GLU A 142 21.98 -6.00 -6.05
CA GLU A 142 22.89 -6.11 -4.91
C GLU A 142 22.66 -7.40 -4.10
N GLY A 143 21.73 -8.26 -4.52
CA GLY A 143 21.41 -9.53 -3.85
C GLY A 143 20.43 -9.41 -2.67
N ALA A 144 19.83 -8.24 -2.46
CA ALA A 144 18.80 -8.07 -1.46
C ALA A 144 17.44 -8.57 -1.98
N THR A 145 16.67 -9.22 -1.11
CA THR A 145 15.28 -9.55 -1.39
C THR A 145 14.38 -8.43 -0.87
N VAL A 146 13.70 -7.74 -1.79
CA VAL A 146 12.75 -6.67 -1.48
C VAL A 146 11.34 -7.24 -1.48
N VAL A 147 10.63 -7.11 -0.36
CA VAL A 147 9.23 -7.58 -0.22
C VAL A 147 8.31 -6.39 -0.05
N ILE A 148 7.35 -6.23 -0.97
CA ILE A 148 6.44 -5.09 -1.02
C ILE A 148 5.00 -5.61 -1.00
N PRO A 149 4.13 -5.20 -0.05
CA PRO A 149 2.72 -5.51 -0.13
C PRO A 149 2.16 -5.11 -1.50
N THR A 150 1.43 -5.99 -2.19
CA THR A 150 0.93 -5.68 -3.54
C THR A 150 0.03 -4.45 -3.55
N MET A 151 -0.66 -4.17 -2.44
CA MET A 151 -1.46 -2.96 -2.28
C MET A 151 -0.61 -1.68 -2.25
N GLU A 152 0.65 -1.71 -1.82
CA GLU A 152 1.57 -0.57 -1.94
C GLU A 152 1.95 -0.31 -3.39
N VAL A 153 2.20 -1.38 -4.17
CA VAL A 153 2.48 -1.27 -5.62
C VAL A 153 1.26 -0.69 -6.34
N ILE A 154 0.06 -1.24 -6.07
CA ILE A 154 -1.19 -0.74 -6.65
C ILE A 154 -1.42 0.72 -6.26
N ARG A 155 -1.20 1.08 -5.00
CA ARG A 155 -1.31 2.45 -4.53
C ARG A 155 -0.32 3.39 -5.21
N PHE A 156 0.92 2.96 -5.40
CA PHE A 156 1.95 3.80 -6.01
C PHE A 156 1.64 4.10 -7.48
N TYR A 157 1.29 3.08 -8.27
CA TYR A 157 1.02 3.24 -9.70
C TYR A 157 -0.40 3.72 -10.01
N PHE A 158 -1.40 3.24 -9.27
CA PHE A 158 -2.82 3.45 -9.58
C PHE A 158 -3.58 4.19 -8.47
N GLY A 159 -2.96 4.46 -7.33
CA GLY A 159 -3.51 5.29 -6.26
C GLY A 159 -3.31 6.79 -6.50
N SER A 160 -3.27 7.23 -7.76
CA SER A 160 -3.20 8.65 -8.13
C SER A 160 -4.51 9.40 -7.86
N SER A 161 -5.63 8.67 -7.79
CA SER A 161 -6.94 9.21 -7.47
C SER A 161 -7.84 8.14 -6.86
N SER A 162 -8.78 8.56 -6.02
CA SER A 162 -9.77 7.67 -5.40
C SER A 162 -10.65 7.00 -6.45
N GLY A 163 -10.93 7.70 -7.55
CA GLY A 163 -11.70 7.20 -8.68
C GLY A 163 -11.03 6.03 -9.39
N LEU A 164 -9.72 6.13 -9.67
CA LEU A 164 -8.96 5.06 -10.30
C LEU A 164 -8.89 3.82 -9.40
N ALA A 165 -8.48 4.01 -8.15
CA ALA A 165 -8.41 2.93 -7.16
C ALA A 165 -9.75 2.19 -7.01
N THR A 166 -10.85 2.93 -6.98
CA THR A 166 -12.19 2.35 -6.88
C THR A 166 -12.56 1.57 -8.14
N ARG A 167 -12.34 2.12 -9.35
CA ARG A 167 -12.67 1.43 -10.61
C ARG A 167 -11.83 0.17 -10.81
N LEU A 168 -10.56 0.19 -10.44
CA LEU A 168 -9.63 -0.94 -10.60
C LEU A 168 -10.03 -2.14 -9.73
N LEU A 169 -10.54 -1.88 -8.52
CA LEU A 169 -10.80 -2.92 -7.52
C LEU A 169 -12.29 -3.28 -7.36
N LYS A 170 -13.18 -2.51 -7.99
CA LYS A 170 -14.63 -2.74 -7.92
C LYS A 170 -15.11 -3.67 -9.05
N PRO A 171 -15.79 -4.78 -8.73
CA PRO A 171 -16.41 -5.64 -9.73
C PRO A 171 -17.78 -5.11 -10.20
N PRO A 172 -18.24 -5.47 -11.43
CA PRO A 172 -17.47 -6.16 -12.45
C PRO A 172 -16.34 -5.27 -12.97
N PHE A 173 -15.21 -5.90 -13.31
CA PHE A 173 -14.11 -5.18 -13.96
C PHE A 173 -14.60 -4.71 -15.33
N ASP A 174 -14.54 -3.41 -15.56
CA ASP A 174 -15.09 -2.74 -16.73
C ASP A 174 -13.98 -1.93 -17.39
N GLU A 175 -13.36 -2.53 -18.40
CA GLU A 175 -12.19 -2.00 -19.11
C GLU A 175 -12.48 -0.66 -19.76
N ASP A 176 -13.69 -0.48 -20.29
CA ASP A 176 -14.16 0.76 -20.94
C ASP A 176 -14.16 1.95 -19.97
N LYS A 177 -14.18 1.68 -18.65
CA LYS A 177 -14.10 2.70 -17.60
C LYS A 177 -12.68 3.01 -17.14
N LEU A 178 -11.67 2.27 -17.59
CA LEU A 178 -10.28 2.40 -17.17
C LEU A 178 -9.41 3.05 -18.25
N TRP A 179 -9.54 2.65 -19.51
CA TRP A 179 -8.77 3.21 -20.62
C TRP A 179 -9.60 3.37 -21.89
N VAL A 180 -9.18 4.30 -22.74
CA VAL A 180 -9.71 4.51 -24.09
C VAL A 180 -8.85 3.78 -25.12
N LYS A 181 -7.56 3.59 -24.82
CA LYS A 181 -6.59 2.92 -25.69
C LYS A 181 -5.54 2.22 -24.85
N ALA A 182 -5.19 0.99 -25.22
CA ALA A 182 -4.06 0.27 -24.66
C ALA A 182 -3.26 -0.37 -25.79
N GLU A 183 -1.97 -0.09 -25.85
CA GLU A 183 -1.04 -0.63 -26.83
C GLU A 183 0.12 -1.27 -26.10
N ARG A 184 0.59 -2.42 -26.62
CA ARG A 184 1.80 -3.06 -26.12
C ARG A 184 2.75 -3.25 -27.28
N ASP A 185 3.94 -2.70 -27.14
CA ASP A 185 5.02 -2.99 -28.06
C ASP A 185 5.52 -4.41 -27.79
N VAL A 186 5.45 -5.26 -28.81
CA VAL A 186 5.80 -6.68 -28.69
C VAL A 186 7.32 -6.88 -28.59
N VAL A 187 8.10 -5.93 -29.08
CA VAL A 187 9.57 -5.93 -29.11
C VAL A 187 10.12 -5.32 -27.82
N THR A 188 9.73 -4.09 -27.48
CA THR A 188 10.22 -3.41 -26.26
C THR A 188 9.53 -3.91 -25.00
N LYS A 189 8.42 -4.66 -25.13
CA LYS A 189 7.54 -5.10 -24.04
C LYS A 189 6.87 -3.96 -23.28
N GLU A 190 7.03 -2.73 -23.74
CA GLU A 190 6.42 -1.55 -23.13
C GLU A 190 4.91 -1.53 -23.39
N ALA A 191 4.15 -1.11 -22.38
CA ALA A 191 2.72 -0.89 -22.49
C ALA A 191 2.43 0.61 -22.39
N ARG A 192 1.65 1.13 -23.34
CA ARG A 192 1.14 2.50 -23.34
C ARG A 192 -0.37 2.46 -23.18
N ILE A 193 -0.89 3.17 -22.18
CA ILE A 193 -2.31 3.19 -21.84
C ILE A 193 -2.80 4.63 -21.78
N ASP A 194 -3.79 4.96 -22.61
CA ASP A 194 -4.51 6.23 -22.55
C ASP A 194 -5.75 6.04 -21.65
N LEU A 195 -5.72 6.63 -20.46
CA LEU A 195 -6.74 6.40 -19.43
C LEU A 195 -8.09 7.04 -19.78
N ALA A 196 -9.17 6.46 -19.28
CA ALA A 196 -10.53 6.95 -19.48
C ALA A 196 -10.73 8.35 -18.87
N LYS A 197 -11.71 9.09 -19.39
CA LYS A 197 -12.00 10.47 -18.96
C LYS A 197 -12.16 10.56 -17.43
N GLY A 198 -11.49 11.54 -16.83
CA GLY A 198 -11.53 11.81 -15.39
C GLY A 198 -10.57 10.95 -14.54
N ILE A 199 -9.68 10.19 -15.17
CA ILE A 199 -8.62 9.45 -14.49
C ILE A 199 -7.28 10.17 -14.70
N SER A 200 -6.54 10.42 -13.61
CA SER A 200 -5.18 10.96 -13.68
C SER A 200 -4.18 9.85 -14.02
N GLY A 201 -3.35 10.07 -15.04
CA GLY A 201 -2.26 9.18 -15.44
C GLY A 201 -0.93 9.42 -14.71
N ALA A 202 -0.87 10.37 -13.78
CA ALA A 202 0.32 10.58 -12.97
C ALA A 202 0.41 9.50 -11.89
N SER A 203 1.51 8.75 -11.81
CA SER A 203 1.80 7.92 -10.64
C SER A 203 1.89 8.79 -9.38
N ARG A 204 1.53 8.24 -8.22
CA ARG A 204 1.62 9.02 -6.98
C ARG A 204 3.09 9.25 -6.64
N ARG A 205 3.54 10.51 -6.63
CA ARG A 205 4.82 10.85 -5.98
C ARG A 205 4.68 10.62 -4.47
N PRO A 206 5.70 10.04 -3.80
CA PRO A 206 5.76 10.07 -2.36
C PRO A 206 5.65 11.53 -1.90
N PRO A 207 4.85 11.84 -0.87
CA PRO A 207 4.91 13.15 -0.24
C PRO A 207 6.34 13.38 0.28
N VAL A 208 7.01 14.42 -0.20
CA VAL A 208 8.31 14.84 0.32
C VAL A 208 8.02 15.67 1.57
N PHE A 209 8.28 15.10 2.75
CA PHE A 209 8.27 15.86 3.99
C PHE A 209 9.68 16.43 4.19
N SER A 210 9.78 17.74 4.33
CA SER A 210 11.04 18.38 4.70
C SER A 210 11.32 18.05 6.17
N SER A 211 12.54 17.61 6.47
CA SER A 211 13.00 17.28 7.83
C SER A 211 13.05 18.48 8.78
N SER A 212 12.56 19.65 8.37
CA SER A 212 12.50 20.88 9.18
C SER A 212 11.14 21.13 9.85
N GLU A 213 10.18 20.18 9.77
CA GLU A 213 8.82 20.35 10.33
C GLU A 213 8.42 19.29 11.38
N LEU A 214 9.39 18.70 12.08
CA LEU A 214 9.17 17.95 13.33
C LEU A 214 9.94 18.59 14.48
#